data_AF-A0A973CII3-F1
#
_entry.id   AF-A0A973CII3-F1
#
_cell.length_a   1.000
_cell.length_b   1.000
_cell.length_c   1.000
_cell.angle_alpha   90.00
_cell.angle_beta   90.00
_cell.angle_gamma   90.00
#
_symmetry.space_group_name_H-M   'P 1'
#
loop_
_entity.id
_entity.type
_entity.pdbx_description
1 polymer ?
#
loop_
_entity_poly.entity_id
_entity_poly.type
_entity_poly.pdbx_seq_one_letter_code
_entity_poly.pdbx_strand_id
1 'polypeptide(L)' 'MTIADLQNLSLHEKLQIMEAIWLDLRDHADTCPIPAEHLEILEKRRERLSSGEASIRDWDQIKNSIGRP' A
#
# COMPACT_ATOMS: atom_id res chain seq x y z
N MET A 1 5.81 8.88 23.14
CA MET A 1 5.23 10.09 22.55
C MET A 1 3.73 10.03 22.73
N THR A 2 3.13 11.04 23.31
CA THR A 2 1.69 11.10 23.61
C THR A 2 0.94 11.89 22.53
N ILE A 3 -0.39 11.79 22.52
CA ILE A 3 -1.23 12.61 21.64
C ILE A 3 -1.04 14.11 21.94
N ALA A 4 -0.84 14.46 23.21
CA ALA A 4 -0.57 15.84 23.62
C ALA A 4 0.77 16.35 23.06
N ASP A 5 1.80 15.51 23.02
CA ASP A 5 3.09 15.87 22.40
C ASP A 5 2.93 16.12 20.90
N LEU A 6 2.16 15.28 20.21
CA LEU A 6 1.88 15.42 18.78
C LEU A 6 1.13 16.71 18.45
N GLN A 7 0.19 17.15 19.30
CA GLN A 7 -0.62 18.34 19.02
C GLN A 7 0.23 19.60 18.85
N ASN A 8 1.33 19.71 19.60
CA ASN A 8 2.23 20.86 19.59
C ASN A 8 3.19 20.90 18.39
N LEU A 9 3.28 19.82 17.61
CA LEU A 9 4.13 19.76 16.43
C LEU A 9 3.51 20.50 15.23
N SER A 10 4.37 21.09 14.43
CA SER A 10 4.02 21.59 13.11
C SER A 10 3.54 20.46 12.20
N LEU A 11 2.83 20.82 11.12
CA LEU A 11 2.41 19.85 10.11
C LEU A 11 3.61 19.10 9.51
N HIS A 12 4.72 19.80 9.27
CA HIS A 12 5.92 19.19 8.70
C HIS A 12 6.49 18.09 9.60
N GLU A 13 6.66 18.38 10.89
CA GLU A 13 7.16 17.40 11.86
C GLU A 13 6.21 16.20 12.00
N LYS A 14 4.89 16.43 11.99
CA LYS A 14 3.90 15.36 12.00
C LYS A 14 4.05 14.43 10.78
N LEU A 15 4.24 15.00 9.60
CA LEU A 15 4.43 14.24 8.37
C LEU A 15 5.74 13.44 8.38
N GLN A 16 6.84 14.03 8.86
CA GLN A 16 8.11 13.33 9.01
C GLN A 16 8.01 12.15 9.98
N ILE A 17 7.31 12.33 11.09
CA ILE A 17 7.06 11.25 12.05
C ILE A 17 6.19 10.16 11.41
N MET A 18 5.13 10.52 10.68
CA MET A 18 4.30 9.55 9.97
C MET A 18 5.12 8.74 8.97
N GLU A 19 6.02 9.39 8.23
CA GLU A 19 6.92 8.71 7.29
C GLU A 19 7.89 7.77 8.02
N ALA A 20 8.50 8.21 9.12
CA ALA A 20 9.40 7.37 9.91
C ALA A 20 8.68 6.14 10.48
N ILE A 21 7.47 6.32 11.03
CA ILE A 21 6.63 5.21 11.49
C ILE A 21 6.29 4.28 10.34
N TRP A 22 5.93 4.82 9.18
CA TRP A 22 5.57 4.01 8.02
C TRP A 22 6.75 3.17 7.51
N LEU A 23 7.95 3.75 7.48
CA LEU A 23 9.18 3.05 7.10
C LEU A 23 9.50 1.91 8.07
N ASP A 24 9.40 2.16 9.38
CA ASP A 24 9.60 1.14 10.41
C ASP A 24 8.56 0.01 10.30
N LEU A 25 7.28 0.33 10.16
CA LEU A 25 6.21 -0.67 10.01
C LEU A 25 6.38 -1.52 8.74
N ARG A 26 6.84 -0.93 7.64
CA ARG A 26 7.08 -1.65 6.38
C ARG A 26 8.07 -2.79 6.57
N ASP A 27 9.14 -2.56 7.34
CA ASP A 27 10.19 -3.55 7.54
C ASP A 27 9.70 -4.74 8.41
N HIS A 28 8.56 -4.58 9.09
CA HIS A 28 7.89 -5.61 9.87
C HIS A 28 6.62 -6.17 9.19
N ALA A 29 6.32 -5.77 7.94
CA ALA A 29 5.07 -6.12 7.28
C ALA A 29 4.87 -7.65 7.18
N ASP A 30 5.95 -8.40 6.96
CA ASP A 30 5.93 -9.86 6.85
C ASP A 30 5.62 -10.58 8.18
N THR A 31 5.69 -9.88 9.31
CA THR A 31 5.35 -10.43 10.63
C THR A 31 3.85 -10.44 10.90
N CYS A 32 3.07 -9.69 10.10
CA CYS A 32 1.62 -9.63 10.22
C CYS A 32 0.99 -10.72 9.34
N PRO A 33 0.17 -11.63 9.90
CA PRO A 33 -0.49 -12.64 9.09
C PRO A 33 -1.47 -11.98 8.13
N ILE A 34 -1.37 -12.32 6.84
CA ILE A 34 -2.32 -11.88 5.82
C ILE A 34 -3.63 -12.65 6.03
N PRO A 35 -4.78 -11.99 6.20
CA PRO A 35 -6.06 -12.67 6.31
C PRO A 35 -6.36 -13.53 5.08
N ALA A 36 -6.99 -14.69 5.29
CA ALA A 36 -7.25 -15.67 4.23
C ALA A 36 -8.01 -15.08 3.03
N GLU A 37 -8.99 -14.22 3.28
CA GLU A 37 -9.76 -13.53 2.23
C GLU A 37 -8.87 -12.70 1.30
N HIS A 38 -7.83 -12.04 1.85
CA HIS A 38 -6.89 -11.26 1.04
C HIS A 38 -5.97 -12.17 0.23
N LEU A 39 -5.52 -13.29 0.79
CA LEU A 39 -4.70 -14.28 0.08
C LEU A 39 -5.46 -14.87 -1.11
N GLU A 40 -6.74 -15.21 -0.95
CA GLU A 40 -7.57 -15.75 -2.02
C GLU A 40 -7.70 -14.76 -3.20
N ILE A 41 -7.90 -13.47 -2.90
CA ILE A 41 -7.95 -12.42 -3.93
C ILE A 41 -6.62 -12.34 -4.69
N LEU A 42 -5.49 -12.40 -3.98
CA LEU A 42 -4.17 -12.33 -4.60
C LEU A 42 -3.91 -13.56 -5.47
N GLU A 43 -4.29 -14.74 -5.02
CA GLU A 43 -4.08 -15.97 -5.78
C GLU A 43 -4.91 -16.01 -7.05
N LYS A 44 -6.21 -15.67 -6.95
CA LYS A 44 -7.08 -15.52 -8.13
C LYS A 44 -6.53 -14.52 -9.14
N ARG A 45 -5.88 -13.43 -8.69
CA ARG A 45 -5.23 -12.46 -9.58
C ARG A 45 -4.00 -13.07 -10.28
N ARG A 46 -3.20 -13.88 -9.59
CA ARG A 46 -2.06 -14.60 -10.19
C ARG A 46 -2.51 -15.64 -11.20
N GLU A 47 -3.57 -16.40 -10.89
CA GLU A 47 -4.16 -17.38 -11.81
C GLU A 47 -4.58 -16.71 -13.12
N ARG A 48 -5.32 -15.59 -13.05
CA ARG A 48 -5.74 -14.83 -14.23
C ARG A 48 -4.57 -14.29 -15.06
N LEU A 49 -3.46 -13.93 -14.41
CA LEU A 49 -2.24 -13.54 -15.13
C LEU A 49 -1.63 -14.75 -15.85
N SER A 50 -1.56 -15.89 -15.18
CA SER A 50 -1.00 -17.13 -15.75
C SER A 50 -1.86 -17.72 -16.88
N SER A 51 -3.18 -17.58 -16.82
CA SER A 51 -4.11 -18.02 -17.86
C SER A 51 -4.19 -17.07 -19.06
N GLY A 52 -3.61 -15.88 -18.95
CA GLY A 52 -3.68 -14.83 -19.98
C GLY A 52 -4.97 -14.00 -19.96
N GLU A 53 -5.87 -14.24 -19.01
CA GLU A 53 -7.09 -13.43 -18.79
C GLU A 53 -6.79 -12.01 -18.26
N ALA A 54 -5.60 -11.81 -17.72
CA ALA A 54 -5.08 -10.52 -17.28
C ALA A 54 -3.68 -10.29 -17.85
N SER A 55 -3.33 -9.02 -18.04
CA SER A 55 -2.00 -8.61 -18.47
C SER A 55 -1.44 -7.54 -17.54
N ILE A 56 -0.12 -7.60 -17.30
CA ILE A 56 0.60 -6.55 -16.59
C ILE A 56 0.77 -5.38 -17.56
N ARG A 57 0.44 -4.18 -17.10
CA ARG A 57 0.60 -2.94 -17.85
C ARG A 57 1.61 -2.06 -17.13
N ASP A 58 2.37 -1.30 -17.91
CA ASP A 58 3.24 -0.27 -17.38
C ASP A 58 2.40 0.89 -16.81
N TRP A 59 2.71 1.31 -15.59
CA TRP A 59 1.95 2.35 -14.88
C TRP A 59 1.97 3.69 -15.62
N ASP A 60 3.13 4.10 -16.15
CA ASP A 60 3.24 5.38 -16.85
C ASP A 60 2.45 5.39 -18.16
N GLN A 61 2.29 4.22 -18.79
CA GLN A 61 1.45 4.07 -19.98
C GLN A 61 -0.05 4.18 -19.69
N ILE A 62 -0.53 3.67 -18.55
CA ILE A 62 -1.97 3.55 -18.28
C ILE A 62 -2.54 4.57 -17.30
N LYS A 63 -1.71 5.22 -16.47
CA LYS A 63 -2.23 6.08 -15.38
C LYS A 63 -3.19 7.17 -15.87
N ASN A 64 -2.98 7.68 -17.08
CA ASN A 64 -3.80 8.74 -17.67
C ASN A 64 -5.15 8.26 -18.24
N SER A 65 -5.34 6.95 -18.43
CA SER A 65 -6.60 6.37 -18.89
C SER A 65 -7.54 5.98 -17.73
N ILE A 66 -7.05 5.96 -16.50
CA ILE A 66 -7.84 5.58 -15.32
C ILE A 66 -8.79 6.73 -14.97
N GLY A 67 -10.09 6.43 -14.78
CA GLY A 67 -11.10 7.41 -14.38
C GLY A 67 -11.59 8.33 -15.50
N ARG A 68 -11.17 8.10 -16.74
CA ARG A 68 -11.77 8.71 -17.93
C ARG A 68 -12.70 7.69 -18.61
N PRO A 69 -13.93 8.08 -19.00
CA PRO A 69 -14.85 7.20 -19.71
C PRO A 69 -14.33 6.84 -21.11
#